data_AF-A0A0C2ZU29-F1
#
_entry.id   AF-A0A0C2ZU29-F1
#
_cell.length_a   1.000
_cell.length_b   1.000
_cell.length_c   1.000
_cell.angle_alpha   90.00
_cell.angle_beta   90.00
_cell.angle_gamma   90.00
#
_symmetry.space_group_name_H-M   'P 1'
#
loop_
_entity.id
_entity.type
_entity.pdbx_description
1 polymer ?
#
loop_
_entity_poly.entity_id
_entity_poly.type
_entity_poly.pdbx_seq_one_letter_code
_entity_poly.pdbx_strand_id
1 'polypeptide(L)'
;MLAPIDFIKEKYIQPNHLTQDALCEALDIGKKTLSELYQHKRGFTLHTAKKFAKFFDINAAFILMKQLEYDLAHDTQTYEKIQPFKALDTQKKQESSAKWLLASINNSISDERQHYTLEDLLTLFGHEEIAQKYAYAVGVLFTQVDYVDVMQFCTLYGISKNALKRVYDFYIHTFDAQGVKAYEWLFQTL
;
A
#
# COMPACT_ATOMS: atom_id res chain seq x y z
N MET A 1 3.05 -23.54 -13.75
CA MET A 1 4.29 -23.32 -14.51
C MET A 1 5.13 -24.58 -14.48
N LEU A 2 5.98 -24.82 -15.49
CA LEU A 2 6.87 -25.99 -15.54
C LEU A 2 8.07 -25.81 -14.61
N ALA A 3 8.41 -26.81 -13.79
CA ALA A 3 9.57 -26.74 -12.92
C ALA A 3 10.88 -26.72 -13.75
N PRO A 4 11.96 -26.09 -13.26
CA PRO A 4 13.21 -26.06 -14.01
C PRO A 4 13.79 -27.43 -14.30
N ILE A 5 13.64 -28.38 -13.36
CA ILE A 5 14.16 -29.74 -13.54
C ILE A 5 13.43 -30.49 -14.65
N ASP A 6 12.12 -30.27 -14.80
CA ASP A 6 11.31 -30.92 -15.83
C ASP A 6 11.64 -30.34 -17.20
N PHE A 7 11.81 -29.00 -17.28
CA PHE A 7 12.32 -28.34 -18.48
C PHE A 7 13.68 -28.92 -18.90
N ILE A 8 14.64 -29.02 -17.97
CA ILE A 8 15.96 -29.57 -18.27
C ILE A 8 15.85 -31.04 -18.69
N LYS A 9 14.98 -31.79 -18.02
CA LYS A 9 14.75 -33.21 -18.31
C LYS A 9 14.24 -33.42 -19.73
N GLU A 10 13.22 -32.67 -20.13
CA GLU A 10 12.61 -32.77 -21.47
C GLU A 10 13.55 -32.25 -22.58
N LYS A 11 14.31 -31.18 -22.32
CA LYS A 11 15.12 -30.53 -23.35
C LYS A 11 16.53 -31.09 -23.49
N TYR A 12 17.10 -31.64 -22.43
CA TYR A 12 18.52 -32.04 -22.42
C TYR A 12 18.73 -33.48 -21.95
N ILE A 13 18.08 -33.93 -20.88
CA ILE A 13 18.38 -35.25 -20.29
C ILE A 13 17.79 -36.39 -21.12
N GLN A 14 16.49 -36.32 -21.43
CA GLN A 14 15.78 -37.36 -22.18
C GLN A 14 16.27 -37.49 -23.63
N PRO A 15 16.46 -36.40 -24.39
CA PRO A 15 16.95 -36.50 -25.78
C PRO A 15 18.36 -37.08 -25.88
N ASN A 16 19.18 -36.94 -24.84
CA ASN A 16 20.55 -37.44 -24.80
C ASN A 16 20.70 -38.75 -23.99
N HIS A 17 19.59 -39.38 -23.58
CA HIS A 17 19.55 -40.63 -22.82
C HIS A 17 20.45 -40.64 -21.57
N LEU A 18 20.59 -39.48 -20.90
CA LEU A 18 21.43 -39.36 -19.71
C LEU A 18 20.79 -40.04 -18.51
N THR A 19 21.52 -40.95 -17.87
CA THR A 19 21.07 -41.60 -16.63
C THR A 19 21.26 -40.68 -15.43
N GLN A 20 20.52 -40.94 -14.36
CA GLN A 20 20.66 -40.20 -13.11
C GLN A 20 22.07 -40.31 -12.53
N ASP A 21 22.70 -41.49 -12.67
CA ASP A 21 24.06 -41.75 -12.17
C ASP A 21 25.12 -40.98 -12.97
N ALA A 22 25.02 -41.00 -14.30
CA ALA A 22 25.90 -40.22 -15.17
C ALA A 22 25.77 -38.72 -14.90
N LEU A 23 24.55 -38.23 -14.65
CA LEU A 23 24.32 -36.83 -14.32
C LEU A 23 24.85 -36.46 -12.93
N CYS A 24 24.74 -37.35 -11.94
CA CYS A 24 25.32 -37.13 -10.62
C CYS A 24 26.85 -36.99 -10.69
N GLU A 25 27.50 -37.88 -11.45
CA GLU A 25 28.95 -37.86 -11.66
C GLU A 25 29.38 -36.58 -12.38
N ALA A 26 28.76 -36.25 -13.52
CA ALA A 26 29.15 -35.09 -14.32
C ALA A 26 28.90 -33.75 -13.62
N LEU A 27 27.86 -33.66 -12.80
CA LEU A 27 27.54 -32.45 -12.04
C LEU A 27 28.23 -32.41 -10.67
N ASP A 28 28.85 -33.50 -10.22
CA ASP A 28 29.38 -33.64 -8.87
C ASP A 28 28.27 -33.36 -7.81
N ILE A 29 27.11 -33.99 -7.97
CA ILE A 29 25.99 -33.86 -7.01
C ILE A 29 25.57 -35.23 -6.49
N GLY A 30 25.17 -35.30 -5.22
CA GLY A 30 24.67 -36.54 -4.63
C GLY A 30 23.35 -37.00 -5.26
N LYS A 31 23.17 -38.32 -5.38
CA LYS A 31 21.93 -38.95 -5.92
C LYS A 31 20.66 -38.45 -5.22
N LYS A 32 20.73 -38.24 -3.90
CA LYS A 32 19.63 -37.68 -3.10
C LYS A 32 19.23 -36.29 -3.60
N THR A 33 20.18 -35.39 -3.81
CA THR A 33 19.92 -34.03 -4.30
C THR A 33 19.23 -34.06 -5.66
N LEU A 34 19.75 -34.86 -6.60
CA LEU A 34 19.13 -34.99 -7.92
C LEU A 34 17.73 -35.60 -7.86
N SER A 35 17.52 -36.59 -6.99
CA SER A 35 16.21 -37.20 -6.76
C SER A 35 15.20 -36.22 -6.15
N GLU A 36 15.62 -35.38 -5.20
CA GLU A 36 14.76 -34.37 -4.59
C GLU A 36 14.37 -33.27 -5.58
N LEU A 37 15.28 -32.90 -6.49
CA LEU A 37 14.95 -31.99 -7.60
C LEU A 37 13.85 -32.61 -8.46
N TYR A 38 14.02 -33.85 -8.93
CA TYR A 38 13.00 -34.54 -9.76
C TYR A 38 11.65 -34.72 -9.08
N GLN A 39 11.61 -34.78 -7.74
CA GLN A 39 10.37 -34.92 -6.96
C GLN A 39 9.79 -33.57 -6.51
N HIS A 40 10.39 -32.45 -6.95
CA HIS A 40 10.02 -31.09 -6.55
C HIS A 40 10.05 -30.85 -5.03
N LYS A 41 10.79 -31.70 -4.28
CA LYS A 41 11.00 -31.55 -2.83
C LYS A 41 12.08 -30.52 -2.51
N ARG A 42 12.87 -30.15 -3.52
CA ARG A 42 13.94 -29.16 -3.44
C ARG A 42 13.93 -28.33 -4.74
N GLY A 43 14.09 -27.02 -4.60
CA GLY A 43 14.34 -26.12 -5.73
C GLY A 43 15.83 -26.01 -6.08
N PHE A 44 16.12 -25.47 -7.27
CA PHE A 44 17.49 -25.14 -7.65
C PHE A 44 18.08 -24.05 -6.74
N THR A 45 19.23 -24.34 -6.12
CA THR A 45 20.07 -23.32 -5.49
C THR A 45 21.02 -22.70 -6.53
N LEU A 46 21.68 -21.60 -6.17
CA LEU A 46 22.71 -20.98 -7.01
C LEU A 46 23.80 -21.97 -7.45
N HIS A 47 24.28 -22.82 -6.54
CA HIS A 47 25.35 -23.79 -6.83
C HIS A 47 24.88 -24.89 -7.78
N THR A 48 23.71 -25.46 -7.53
CA THR A 48 23.13 -26.49 -8.40
C THR A 48 22.83 -25.92 -9.78
N ALA A 49 22.26 -24.72 -9.86
CA ALA A 49 22.00 -24.04 -11.13
C ALA A 49 23.29 -23.80 -11.93
N LYS A 50 24.38 -23.34 -11.29
CA LYS A 50 25.68 -23.16 -11.95
C LYS A 50 26.27 -24.47 -12.49
N LYS A 51 26.11 -25.59 -11.75
CA LYS A 51 26.58 -26.90 -12.20
C LYS A 51 25.82 -27.37 -13.45
N PHE A 52 24.49 -27.32 -13.40
CA PHE A 52 23.64 -27.64 -14.56
C PHE A 52 23.90 -26.73 -15.76
N ALA A 53 24.01 -25.42 -15.51
CA ALA A 53 24.32 -24.42 -16.51
C ALA A 53 25.63 -24.72 -17.23
N LYS A 54 26.70 -25.00 -16.47
CA LYS A 54 28.00 -25.37 -17.04
C LYS A 54 27.94 -26.66 -17.83
N PHE A 55 27.20 -27.67 -17.36
CA PHE A 55 27.14 -28.97 -18.01
C PHE A 55 26.32 -28.96 -19.31
N PHE A 56 25.21 -28.22 -19.35
CA PHE A 56 24.32 -28.15 -20.52
C PHE A 56 24.57 -26.93 -21.41
N ASP A 57 25.60 -26.14 -21.12
CA ASP A 57 25.92 -24.89 -21.81
C ASP A 57 24.73 -23.91 -21.89
N ILE A 58 24.06 -23.71 -20.75
CA ILE A 58 22.93 -22.78 -20.62
C ILE A 58 23.19 -21.76 -19.51
N ASN A 59 22.43 -20.66 -19.51
CA ASN A 59 22.58 -19.62 -18.50
C ASN A 59 22.01 -20.06 -17.13
N ALA A 60 22.82 -19.98 -16.06
CA ALA A 60 22.38 -20.27 -14.70
C ALA A 60 21.24 -19.34 -14.22
N ALA A 61 21.25 -18.07 -14.64
CA ALA A 61 20.19 -17.12 -14.31
C ALA A 61 18.84 -17.53 -14.90
N PHE A 62 18.84 -18.16 -16.08
CA PHE A 62 17.63 -18.69 -16.70
C PHE A 62 17.01 -19.83 -15.86
N ILE A 63 17.83 -20.75 -15.36
CA ILE A 63 17.38 -21.84 -14.46
C ILE A 63 16.76 -21.26 -13.19
N LEU A 64 17.43 -20.28 -12.57
CA LEU A 64 16.96 -19.64 -11.34
C LEU A 64 15.68 -18.82 -11.56
N MET A 65 15.55 -18.13 -12.69
CA MET A 65 14.32 -17.42 -13.02
C MET A 65 13.14 -18.39 -13.15
N LYS A 66 13.35 -19.54 -13.81
CA LYS A 66 12.33 -20.60 -13.88
C LYS A 66 11.99 -21.16 -12.50
N GLN A 67 12.96 -21.25 -11.61
CA GLN A 67 12.73 -21.71 -10.24
C GLN A 67 11.82 -20.72 -9.51
N LEU A 68 12.14 -19.42 -9.59
CA LEU A 68 11.33 -18.35 -9.01
C LEU A 68 9.89 -18.35 -9.57
N GLU A 69 9.76 -18.43 -10.89
CA GLU A 69 8.49 -18.54 -11.61
C GLU A 69 7.64 -19.74 -11.13
N TYR A 70 8.28 -20.91 -10.98
CA TYR A 70 7.63 -22.11 -10.46
C TYR A 70 7.21 -21.95 -9.00
N ASP A 71 8.09 -21.43 -8.15
CA ASP A 71 7.84 -21.26 -6.71
C ASP A 71 6.70 -20.27 -6.48
N LEU A 72 6.68 -19.12 -7.18
CA LEU A 72 5.59 -18.15 -7.11
C LEU A 72 4.24 -18.74 -7.56
N ALA A 73 4.24 -19.62 -8.57
CA ALA A 73 3.02 -20.23 -9.09
C ALA A 73 2.45 -21.33 -8.18
N HIS A 74 3.26 -21.89 -7.28
CA HIS A 74 2.86 -22.96 -6.36
C HIS A 74 2.85 -22.52 -4.90
N ASP A 75 3.09 -21.24 -4.63
CA ASP A 75 2.99 -20.69 -3.29
C ASP A 75 1.52 -20.67 -2.84
N THR A 76 1.25 -21.36 -1.72
CA THR A 76 -0.07 -21.44 -1.10
C THR A 76 -0.16 -20.60 0.16
N GLN A 77 0.89 -19.83 0.50
CA GLN A 77 0.87 -18.95 1.66
C GLN A 77 -0.08 -17.77 1.44
N THR A 78 -0.68 -17.30 2.53
CA THR A 78 -1.50 -16.09 2.53
C THR A 78 -0.74 -14.94 3.16
N TYR A 79 -0.79 -13.78 2.49
CA TYR A 79 -0.09 -12.56 2.91
C TYR A 79 -1.04 -11.44 3.34
N GLU A 80 -2.29 -11.78 3.69
CA GLU A 80 -3.38 -10.83 3.99
C GLU A 80 -3.06 -9.85 5.14
N LYS A 81 -2.20 -10.26 6.09
CA LYS A 81 -1.80 -9.41 7.22
C LYS A 81 -0.84 -8.29 6.80
N ILE A 82 -0.25 -8.37 5.61
CA ILE A 82 0.71 -7.38 5.12
C ILE A 82 -0.06 -6.22 4.51
N GLN A 83 0.04 -5.05 5.14
CA GLN A 83 -0.51 -3.81 4.61
C GLN A 83 0.43 -3.21 3.54
N PRO A 84 -0.09 -2.71 2.42
CA PRO A 84 0.72 -2.00 1.44
C PRO A 84 1.40 -0.77 2.04
N PHE A 85 2.65 -0.50 1.66
CA PHE A 85 3.40 0.68 2.14
C PHE A 85 2.62 1.99 1.96
N LYS A 86 1.97 2.17 0.80
CA LYS A 86 1.15 3.37 0.53
C LYS A 86 -0.02 3.52 1.51
N ALA A 87 -0.63 2.42 1.94
CA ALA A 87 -1.72 2.45 2.91
C ALA A 87 -1.20 2.93 4.28
N LEU A 88 -0.06 2.41 4.73
CA LEU A 88 0.58 2.83 5.99
C LEU A 88 1.00 4.30 5.97
N ASP A 89 1.60 4.77 4.87
CA ASP A 89 1.99 6.18 4.71
C ASP A 89 0.77 7.11 4.72
N THR A 90 -0.30 6.71 4.03
CA THR A 90 -1.57 7.47 3.98
C THR A 90 -2.20 7.57 5.36
N GLN A 91 -2.28 6.46 6.11
CA GLN A 91 -2.81 6.44 7.47
C GLN A 91 -2.03 7.38 8.41
N LYS A 92 -0.70 7.33 8.38
CA LYS A 92 0.13 8.24 9.21
C LYS A 92 -0.08 9.70 8.86
N LYS A 93 -0.24 10.02 7.58
CA LYS A 93 -0.53 11.39 7.12
C LYS A 93 -1.92 11.84 7.56
N GLN A 94 -2.92 10.97 7.43
CA GLN A 94 -4.28 11.20 7.93
C GLN A 94 -4.27 11.48 9.43
N GLU A 95 -3.67 10.58 10.23
CA GLU A 95 -3.53 10.74 11.68
C GLU A 95 -2.85 12.05 12.07
N SER A 96 -1.75 12.39 11.41
CA SER A 96 -1.00 13.62 11.69
C SER A 96 -1.80 14.88 11.35
N SER A 97 -2.47 14.89 10.19
CA SER A 97 -3.31 16.00 9.74
C SER A 97 -4.52 16.20 10.66
N ALA A 98 -5.22 15.11 11.01
CA ALA A 98 -6.32 15.14 11.96
C ALA A 98 -5.90 15.65 13.33
N LYS A 99 -4.79 15.13 13.87
CA LYS A 99 -4.24 15.56 15.16
C LYS A 99 -3.95 17.05 15.17
N TRP A 100 -3.38 17.58 14.10
CA TRP A 100 -3.03 19.00 14.01
C TRP A 100 -4.28 19.90 13.92
N LEU A 101 -5.29 19.53 13.13
CA LEU A 101 -6.57 20.26 13.10
C LEU A 101 -7.29 20.22 14.45
N LEU A 102 -7.39 19.03 15.06
CA LEU A 102 -8.04 18.86 16.34
C LEU A 102 -7.33 19.63 17.45
N ALA A 103 -6.00 19.65 17.45
CA ALA A 103 -5.23 20.48 18.36
C ALA A 103 -5.62 21.95 18.18
N SER A 104 -5.59 22.46 16.94
CA SER A 104 -5.93 23.87 16.65
C SER A 104 -7.35 24.24 17.11
N ILE A 105 -8.32 23.34 16.91
CA ILE A 105 -9.71 23.54 17.34
C ILE A 105 -9.85 23.49 18.86
N ASN A 106 -9.34 22.42 19.48
CA ASN A 106 -9.55 22.15 20.90
C ASN A 106 -8.66 23.00 21.82
N ASN A 107 -7.61 23.65 21.30
CA ASN A 107 -6.65 24.42 22.10
C ASN A 107 -7.27 25.52 22.96
N SER A 108 -8.41 26.11 22.53
CA SER A 108 -9.12 27.13 23.32
C SER A 108 -10.37 26.60 24.05
N ILE A 109 -10.55 25.27 24.11
CA ILE A 109 -11.62 24.61 24.86
C ILE A 109 -11.03 24.03 26.15
N SER A 110 -11.32 24.67 27.28
CA SER A 110 -10.80 24.24 28.58
C SER A 110 -11.43 22.96 29.11
N ASP A 111 -12.70 22.68 28.78
CA ASP A 111 -13.39 21.44 29.18
C ASP A 111 -13.12 20.33 28.15
N GLU A 112 -12.31 19.35 28.51
CA GLU A 112 -11.97 18.19 27.67
C GLU A 112 -13.20 17.41 27.19
N ARG A 113 -14.32 17.46 27.93
CA ARG A 113 -15.57 16.78 27.54
C ARG A 113 -16.23 17.43 26.32
N GLN A 114 -15.84 18.64 25.98
CA GLN A 114 -16.30 19.39 24.82
C GLN A 114 -15.33 19.33 23.64
N HIS A 115 -14.23 18.59 23.77
CA HIS A 115 -13.26 18.45 22.69
C HIS A 115 -13.87 17.72 21.50
N TYR A 116 -13.65 18.29 20.33
CA TYR A 116 -14.01 17.66 19.07
C TYR A 116 -13.10 16.46 18.83
N THR A 117 -13.65 15.45 18.17
CA THR A 117 -12.94 14.23 17.76
C THR A 117 -12.75 14.18 16.24
N LEU A 118 -11.97 13.22 15.75
CA LEU A 118 -11.89 12.97 14.31
C LEU A 118 -13.27 12.62 13.73
N GLU A 119 -14.08 11.86 14.46
CA GLU A 119 -15.45 11.53 14.05
C GLU A 119 -16.30 12.79 13.90
N ASP A 120 -16.16 13.76 14.81
CA ASP A 120 -16.83 15.06 14.69
C ASP A 120 -16.40 15.84 13.44
N LEU A 121 -15.10 15.87 13.11
CA LEU A 121 -14.63 16.51 11.89
C LEU A 121 -15.18 15.82 10.64
N LEU A 122 -15.18 14.48 10.60
CA LEU A 122 -15.73 13.74 9.46
C LEU A 122 -17.25 13.94 9.35
N THR A 123 -17.95 13.99 10.48
CA THR A 123 -19.39 14.29 10.55
C THR A 123 -19.67 15.70 10.01
N LEU A 124 -18.87 16.70 10.41
CA LEU A 124 -18.98 18.07 9.94
C LEU A 124 -18.93 18.18 8.41
N PHE A 125 -18.04 17.43 7.75
CA PHE A 125 -17.95 17.43 6.28
C PHE A 125 -18.92 16.45 5.59
N GLY A 126 -19.43 15.47 6.32
CA GLY A 126 -20.24 14.37 5.78
C GLY A 126 -21.74 14.65 5.65
N HIS A 127 -22.31 15.48 6.53
CA HIS A 127 -23.75 15.73 6.56
C HIS A 127 -24.21 16.82 5.56
N GLU A 128 -25.50 16.74 5.18
CA GLU A 128 -26.16 17.77 4.37
C GLU A 128 -26.40 19.05 5.18
N GLU A 129 -26.80 18.92 6.45
CA GLU A 129 -27.00 20.02 7.38
C GLU A 129 -25.97 19.99 8.51
N ILE A 130 -25.41 21.16 8.82
CA ILE A 130 -24.38 21.30 9.86
C ILE A 130 -25.05 21.70 11.18
N ALA A 131 -24.90 20.84 12.19
CA ALA A 131 -25.46 21.09 13.51
C ALA A 131 -24.77 22.26 14.21
N GLN A 132 -25.55 23.07 14.95
CA GLN A 132 -25.05 24.25 15.66
C GLN A 132 -23.90 23.94 16.65
N LYS A 133 -23.84 22.71 17.18
CA LYS A 133 -22.74 22.26 18.06
C LYS A 133 -21.35 22.33 17.38
N TYR A 134 -21.28 22.37 16.04
CA TYR A 134 -20.04 22.50 15.29
C TYR A 134 -19.65 23.96 14.99
N ALA A 135 -20.46 24.95 15.39
CA ALA A 135 -20.21 26.36 15.08
C ALA A 135 -18.83 26.84 15.54
N TYR A 136 -18.42 26.48 16.76
CA TYR A 136 -17.11 26.84 17.26
C TYR A 136 -15.98 26.24 16.41
N ALA A 137 -16.02 24.92 16.13
CA ALA A 137 -15.01 24.27 15.29
C ALA A 137 -14.92 24.90 13.90
N VAL A 138 -16.06 25.20 13.29
CA VAL A 138 -16.14 25.87 11.98
C VAL A 138 -15.54 27.28 12.03
N GLY A 139 -15.84 28.05 13.08
CA GLY A 139 -15.24 29.36 13.29
C GLY A 139 -13.71 29.28 13.35
N VAL A 140 -13.16 28.36 14.15
CA VAL A 140 -11.71 28.16 14.28
C VAL A 140 -11.08 27.72 12.96
N LEU A 141 -11.70 26.77 12.24
CA LEU A 141 -11.22 26.25 10.95
C LEU A 141 -10.96 27.33 9.90
N PHE A 142 -11.74 28.40 9.87
CA PHE A 142 -11.59 29.44 8.85
C PHE A 142 -10.90 30.72 9.36
N THR A 143 -10.65 30.84 10.66
CA THR A 143 -10.06 32.05 11.26
C THR A 143 -8.67 31.83 11.86
N GLN A 144 -8.37 30.63 12.35
CA GLN A 144 -7.12 30.35 13.09
C GLN A 144 -6.30 29.21 12.48
N VAL A 145 -6.92 28.35 11.67
CA VAL A 145 -6.26 27.23 11.02
C VAL A 145 -5.73 27.66 9.65
N ASP A 146 -4.48 27.33 9.36
CA ASP A 146 -3.88 27.62 8.07
C ASP A 146 -4.61 26.89 6.92
N TYR A 147 -4.84 27.62 5.83
CA TYR A 147 -5.54 27.11 4.65
C TYR A 147 -4.92 25.81 4.11
N VAL A 148 -3.59 25.72 4.11
CA VAL A 148 -2.86 24.55 3.60
C VAL A 148 -3.22 23.29 4.37
N ASP A 149 -3.36 23.39 5.69
CA ASP A 149 -3.67 22.25 6.55
C ASP A 149 -5.13 21.81 6.43
N VAL A 150 -6.06 22.76 6.28
CA VAL A 150 -7.47 22.45 5.96
C VAL A 150 -7.57 21.71 4.63
N MET A 151 -6.86 22.18 3.61
CA MET A 151 -6.85 21.54 2.29
C MET A 151 -6.14 20.18 2.30
N GLN A 152 -5.06 20.04 3.07
CA GLN A 152 -4.37 18.77 3.25
C GLN A 152 -5.29 17.74 3.90
N PHE A 153 -6.01 18.13 4.96
CA PHE A 153 -7.01 17.26 5.59
C PHE A 153 -8.09 16.86 4.58
N CYS A 154 -8.66 17.84 3.86
CA CYS A 154 -9.68 17.56 2.85
C CYS A 154 -9.19 16.57 1.79
N THR A 155 -7.95 16.74 1.31
CA THR A 155 -7.34 15.86 0.32
C THR A 155 -7.12 14.45 0.86
N LEU A 156 -6.56 14.32 2.07
CA LEU A 156 -6.24 13.04 2.69
C LEU A 156 -7.48 12.22 3.05
N TYR A 157 -8.58 12.87 3.39
CA TYR A 157 -9.85 12.23 3.74
C TYR A 157 -10.86 12.18 2.58
N GLY A 158 -10.49 12.65 1.38
CA GLY A 158 -11.36 12.62 0.20
C GLY A 158 -12.59 13.52 0.33
N ILE A 159 -12.50 14.61 1.09
CA ILE A 159 -13.58 15.59 1.26
C ILE A 159 -13.77 16.33 -0.06
N SER A 160 -15.00 16.27 -0.60
CA SER A 160 -15.34 16.93 -1.87
C SER A 160 -15.36 18.45 -1.74
N LYS A 161 -15.15 19.15 -2.87
CA LYS A 161 -15.32 20.61 -2.97
C LYS A 161 -16.68 21.06 -2.41
N ASN A 162 -17.75 20.33 -2.72
CA ASN A 162 -19.11 20.66 -2.27
C ASN A 162 -19.26 20.54 -0.76
N ALA A 163 -18.64 19.53 -0.14
CA ALA A 163 -18.65 19.38 1.32
C ALA A 163 -17.91 20.53 2.01
N LEU A 164 -16.70 20.87 1.53
CA LEU A 164 -15.96 22.02 2.06
C LEU A 164 -16.72 23.34 1.85
N LYS A 165 -17.37 23.51 0.69
CA LYS A 165 -18.23 24.66 0.40
C LYS A 165 -19.38 24.77 1.39
N ARG A 166 -20.10 23.68 1.70
CA ARG A 166 -21.19 23.71 2.69
C ARG A 166 -20.71 24.18 4.07
N VAL A 167 -19.56 23.66 4.51
CA VAL A 167 -18.96 24.05 5.79
C VAL A 167 -18.57 25.52 5.80
N TYR A 168 -18.05 26.02 4.67
CA TYR A 168 -17.74 27.44 4.50
C TYR A 168 -19.00 28.32 4.42
N ASP A 169 -20.05 27.90 3.71
CA ASP A 169 -21.32 28.63 3.65
C ASP A 169 -21.92 28.77 5.06
N PHE A 170 -21.90 27.69 5.85
CA PHE A 170 -22.32 27.72 7.25
C PHE A 170 -21.50 28.71 8.07
N TYR A 171 -20.17 28.74 7.91
CA TYR A 171 -19.31 29.74 8.56
C TYR A 171 -19.75 31.18 8.25
N ILE A 172 -19.93 31.51 6.98
CA ILE A 172 -20.33 32.86 6.56
C ILE A 172 -21.69 33.23 7.16
N HIS A 173 -22.67 32.33 7.10
CA HIS A 173 -24.02 32.60 7.61
C HIS A 173 -24.09 32.66 9.14
N THR A 174 -23.37 31.81 9.87
CA THR A 174 -23.41 31.77 11.33
C THR A 174 -22.70 32.95 11.98
N PHE A 175 -21.64 33.47 11.35
CA PHE A 175 -20.80 34.52 11.93
C PHE A 175 -20.90 35.89 11.24
N ASP A 176 -21.76 36.03 10.23
CA ASP A 176 -21.86 37.23 9.38
C ASP A 176 -20.48 37.69 8.87
N ALA A 177 -19.64 36.71 8.51
CA ALA A 177 -18.23 36.94 8.24
C ALA A 177 -18.01 37.51 6.83
N GLN A 178 -17.07 38.44 6.70
CA GLN A 178 -16.54 38.82 5.38
C GLN A 178 -15.73 37.64 4.83
N GLY A 179 -16.04 37.20 3.61
CA GLY A 179 -15.42 36.02 3.01
C GLY A 179 -13.89 36.01 3.10
N VAL A 180 -13.33 34.87 3.48
CA VAL A 180 -11.90 34.60 3.47
C VAL A 180 -11.42 34.37 2.04
N LYS A 181 -10.57 35.28 1.53
CA LYS A 181 -10.06 35.29 0.14
C LYS A 181 -9.54 33.93 -0.36
N ALA A 182 -8.87 33.17 0.50
CA ALA A 182 -8.31 31.86 0.16
C ALA A 182 -9.36 30.82 -0.26
N TYR A 183 -10.64 31.03 0.09
CA TYR A 183 -11.75 30.10 -0.16
C TYR A 183 -12.72 30.59 -1.25
N GLU A 184 -12.48 31.73 -1.90
CA GLU A 184 -13.35 32.28 -2.96
C GLU A 184 -13.54 31.32 -4.14
N TRP A 185 -12.55 30.48 -4.43
CA TRP A 185 -12.60 29.47 -5.50
C TRP A 185 -13.68 28.40 -5.28
N LEU A 186 -14.19 28.23 -4.06
CA LEU A 186 -15.30 27.32 -3.77
C LEU A 186 -16.57 27.69 -4.55
N PHE A 187 -16.74 28.97 -4.90
CA PHE A 187 -17.92 29.50 -5.60
C PHE A 187 -17.74 29.62 -7.11
N GLN A 188 -16.53 29.39 -7.62
CA GLN A 188 -16.29 29.40 -9.06
C GLN A 188 -16.88 28.12 -9.68
N THR A 189 -17.66 28.28 -10.74
CA THR A 189 -18.07 27.17 -11.61
C THR A 189 -16.82 26.53 -12.24
N LEU A 190 -16.73 25.19 -12.16
CA LEU A 190 -15.70 24.41 -12.82
C LEU A 190 -15.82 24.51 -14.34
#